data_AF-A0A514ZSI1-F1
#
_entry.id   AF-A0A514ZSI1-F1
#
_cell.length_a   1.000
_cell.length_b   1.000
_cell.length_c   1.000
_cell.angle_alpha   90.00
_cell.angle_beta   90.00
_cell.angle_gamma   90.00
#
_symmetry.space_group_name_H-M   'P 1'
#
loop_
_entity.id
_entity.type
_entity.pdbx_description
1 polymer ?
#
loop_
_entity_poly.entity_id
_entity_poly.type
_entity_poly.pdbx_seq_one_letter_code
_entity_poly.pdbx_strand_id
1 'polypeptide(L)'
;MRTEKYRQLNQVHLLHRIWRNELSLAIQEVNFWEDMLGSLGEGMSPAVTDDETWKAEISQLHHFRRLINRLLEEMQTIDSEVAAGVRFDHVLDTGTRQDHQFLRGEMDSFHADFRTFKAEIRNYIVAQPTF
;
A
#
# COMPACT_ATOMS: atom_id res chain seq x y z
N MET A 1 -25.35 -3.81 24.51
CA MET A 1 -24.50 -2.61 24.27
C MET A 1 -23.00 -2.93 24.24
N ARG A 2 -22.43 -3.64 25.22
CA ARG A 2 -20.99 -4.02 25.20
C ARG A 2 -20.64 -4.99 24.06
N THR A 3 -21.44 -6.02 23.83
CA THR A 3 -21.16 -7.06 22.81
C THR A 3 -21.04 -6.50 21.39
N GLU A 4 -21.86 -5.52 21.02
CA GLU A 4 -21.81 -4.91 19.69
C GLU A 4 -20.58 -4.02 19.49
N LYS A 5 -20.16 -3.27 20.53
CA LYS A 5 -18.90 -2.52 20.51
C LYS A 5 -17.68 -3.45 20.35
N TYR A 6 -17.66 -4.56 21.10
CA TYR A 6 -16.61 -5.58 20.96
C TYR A 6 -16.60 -6.23 19.58
N ARG A 7 -17.77 -6.48 18.98
CA ARG A 7 -17.88 -7.01 17.62
C ARG A 7 -17.30 -6.04 16.59
N GLN A 8 -17.63 -4.75 16.69
CA GLN A 8 -17.10 -3.70 15.81
C GLN A 8 -15.59 -3.56 15.95
N LEU A 9 -15.08 -3.56 17.19
CA LEU A 9 -13.64 -3.53 17.48
C LEU A 9 -12.90 -4.69 16.83
N ASN A 10 -13.42 -5.92 16.98
CA ASN A 10 -12.83 -7.11 16.37
C ASN A 10 -12.85 -7.04 14.84
N GLN A 11 -13.90 -6.47 14.24
CA GLN A 11 -13.98 -6.30 12.79
C GLN A 11 -12.93 -5.33 12.27
N VAL A 12 -12.77 -4.17 12.93
CA VAL A 12 -11.75 -3.17 12.58
C VAL A 12 -10.34 -3.76 12.70
N HIS A 13 -10.03 -4.41 13.82
CA HIS A 13 -8.70 -5.03 14.01
C HIS A 13 -8.41 -6.15 13.01
N LEU A 14 -9.40 -6.98 12.68
CA LEU A 14 -9.23 -8.02 11.67
C LEU A 14 -8.94 -7.39 10.30
N LEU A 15 -9.68 -6.34 9.94
CA LEU A 15 -9.50 -5.64 8.67
C LEU A 15 -8.12 -4.99 8.58
N HIS A 16 -7.69 -4.27 9.62
CA HIS A 16 -6.35 -3.69 9.69
C HIS A 16 -5.24 -4.74 9.59
N ARG A 17 -5.44 -5.92 10.18
CA ARG A 17 -4.49 -7.02 10.05
C ARG A 17 -4.41 -7.55 8.62
N ILE A 18 -5.53 -7.63 7.91
CA ILE A 18 -5.57 -8.02 6.49
C ILE A 18 -4.82 -6.98 5.67
N TRP A 19 -5.17 -5.70 5.81
CA TRP A 19 -4.54 -4.61 5.05
C TRP A 19 -3.04 -4.48 5.34
N ARG A 20 -2.61 -4.63 6.59
CA ARG A 20 -1.18 -4.63 6.94
C ARG A 20 -0.43 -5.76 6.23
N ASN A 21 -1.03 -6.95 6.14
CA ASN A 21 -0.42 -8.06 5.38
C ASN A 21 -0.38 -7.76 3.88
N GLU A 22 -1.45 -7.23 3.31
CA GLU A 22 -1.53 -6.87 1.88
C GLU A 22 -0.48 -5.82 1.52
N LEU A 23 -0.37 -4.75 2.31
CA LEU A 23 0.65 -3.72 2.14
C LEU A 23 2.07 -4.26 2.34
N SER A 24 2.27 -5.18 3.29
CA SER A 24 3.57 -5.84 3.51
C SER A 24 3.99 -6.73 2.34
N LEU A 25 3.03 -7.33 1.63
CA LEU A 25 3.30 -8.06 0.39
C LEU A 25 3.56 -7.08 -0.76
N ALA A 26 2.75 -6.03 -0.87
CA ALA A 26 2.90 -5.03 -1.92
C ALA A 26 4.26 -4.33 -1.86
N ILE A 27 4.79 -4.03 -0.67
CA ILE A 27 6.12 -3.41 -0.55
C ILE A 27 7.22 -4.37 -1.00
N GLN A 28 7.08 -5.69 -0.75
CA GLN A 28 8.01 -6.69 -1.26
C GLN A 28 7.94 -6.76 -2.79
N GLU A 29 6.74 -6.73 -3.37
CA GLU A 29 6.55 -6.68 -4.82
C GLU A 29 7.19 -5.42 -5.43
N VAL A 30 6.99 -4.23 -4.83
CA VAL A 30 7.63 -2.98 -5.29
C VAL A 30 9.15 -3.08 -5.25
N ASN A 31 9.72 -3.59 -4.16
CA ASN A 31 11.18 -3.76 -4.04
C ASN A 31 11.70 -4.72 -5.11
N PHE A 32 11.01 -5.84 -5.31
CA PHE A 32 11.37 -6.82 -6.34
C PHE A 32 11.40 -6.21 -7.75
N TRP A 33 10.38 -5.42 -8.10
CA TRP A 33 10.33 -4.76 -9.40
C TRP A 33 11.43 -3.71 -9.57
N GLU A 34 11.72 -2.93 -8.52
CA GLU A 34 12.82 -1.97 -8.55
C GLU A 34 14.18 -2.66 -8.73
N ASP A 35 14.45 -3.73 -7.97
CA ASP A 35 15.68 -4.50 -8.09
C ASP A 35 15.81 -5.14 -9.49
N MET A 36 14.70 -5.63 -10.05
CA MET A 36 14.68 -6.20 -11.40
C MET A 36 14.97 -5.14 -12.47
N LEU A 37 14.31 -3.98 -12.40
CA LEU A 37 14.59 -2.88 -13.33
C LEU A 37 16.04 -2.39 -13.16
N GLY A 38 16.53 -2.23 -11.93
CA GLY A 38 17.93 -1.88 -11.68
C GLY A 38 18.90 -2.85 -12.36
N SER A 39 18.68 -4.16 -12.18
CA SER A 39 19.50 -5.22 -12.79
C SER A 39 19.41 -5.24 -14.32
N LEU A 40 18.22 -5.00 -14.89
CA LEU A 40 18.04 -4.88 -16.34
C LEU A 40 18.78 -3.66 -16.90
N GLY A 41 18.75 -2.54 -16.18
CA GLY A 41 19.40 -1.29 -16.58
C GLY A 41 20.92 -1.40 -16.70
N GLU A 42 21.57 -2.21 -15.85
CA GLU A 42 23.03 -2.45 -15.91
C GLU A 42 23.47 -3.09 -17.24
N GLY A 43 22.60 -3.87 -17.89
CA GLY A 43 22.85 -4.52 -19.17
C GLY A 43 22.38 -3.73 -20.40
N MET A 44 21.68 -2.60 -20.20
CA MET A 44 21.09 -1.81 -21.27
C MET A 44 21.97 -0.64 -21.70
N SER A 45 21.76 -0.17 -22.93
CA SER A 45 22.38 1.07 -23.40
C SER A 45 21.84 2.26 -22.59
N PRO A 46 22.68 3.28 -22.29
CA PRO A 46 22.24 4.50 -21.61
C PRO A 46 21.03 5.17 -22.27
N ALA A 47 20.88 5.07 -23.59
CA ALA A 47 19.74 5.62 -24.33
C ALA A 47 18.38 5.01 -23.92
N VAL A 48 18.36 3.78 -23.40
CA VAL A 48 17.15 3.10 -22.92
C VAL A 48 16.86 3.48 -21.46
N THR A 49 17.89 3.55 -20.62
CA THR A 49 17.73 3.93 -19.20
C THR A 49 17.49 5.43 -19.02
N ASP A 50 17.90 6.26 -19.98
CA ASP A 50 17.60 7.69 -20.00
C ASP A 50 16.24 8.03 -20.61
N ASP A 51 15.54 7.04 -21.19
CA ASP A 51 14.21 7.20 -21.77
C ASP A 51 13.20 7.65 -20.71
N GLU A 52 12.25 8.49 -21.14
CA GLU A 52 11.19 9.01 -20.25
C GLU A 52 10.33 7.88 -19.68
N THR A 53 10.11 6.81 -20.45
CA THR A 53 9.32 5.66 -20.00
C THR A 53 10.02 4.92 -18.86
N TRP A 54 11.33 4.67 -18.97
CA TRP A 54 12.10 4.03 -17.90
C TRP A 54 12.03 4.82 -16.59
N LYS A 55 12.23 6.15 -16.68
CA LYS A 55 12.14 7.05 -15.54
C LYS A 55 10.73 7.10 -14.96
N ALA A 56 9.69 7.01 -15.79
CA ALA A 56 8.30 6.95 -15.34
C ALA A 56 8.00 5.68 -14.54
N GLU A 57 8.45 4.51 -14.97
CA GLU A 57 8.27 3.24 -14.25
C GLU A 57 8.94 3.26 -12.87
N ILE A 58 10.19 3.75 -12.79
CA ILE A 58 10.90 3.92 -11.50
C ILE A 58 10.16 4.91 -10.59
N SER A 59 9.67 6.02 -11.14
CA SER A 59 8.89 7.01 -10.40
C SER A 59 7.59 6.41 -9.82
N GLN A 60 6.91 5.54 -10.58
CA GLN A 60 5.72 4.83 -10.10
C GLN A 60 6.04 3.89 -8.94
N LEU A 61 7.14 3.14 -9.01
CA LEU A 61 7.61 2.30 -7.90
C LEU A 61 7.84 3.12 -6.63
N HIS A 62 8.50 4.27 -6.75
CA HIS A 62 8.73 5.18 -5.62
C HIS A 62 7.43 5.78 -5.08
N HIS A 63 6.47 6.08 -5.95
CA HIS A 63 5.14 6.51 -5.55
C HIS A 63 4.45 5.44 -4.68
N PHE A 64 4.37 4.19 -5.15
CA PHE A 64 3.75 3.12 -4.38
C PHE A 64 4.48 2.83 -3.07
N ARG A 65 5.81 2.85 -3.05
CA ARG A 65 6.58 2.72 -1.79
C ARG A 65 6.17 3.77 -0.75
N ARG A 66 6.09 5.05 -1.16
CA ARG A 66 5.67 6.14 -0.27
C ARG A 66 4.22 5.97 0.19
N LEU A 67 3.33 5.61 -0.73
CA LEU A 67 1.92 5.40 -0.43
C LEU A 67 1.71 4.26 0.57
N ILE A 68 2.38 3.12 0.36
CA ILE A 68 2.32 1.96 1.27
C ILE A 68 2.77 2.35 2.67
N ASN A 69 3.90 3.05 2.80
CA ASN A 69 4.41 3.49 4.10
C ASN A 69 3.44 4.43 4.81
N ARG A 70 2.86 5.41 4.08
CA ARG A 70 1.84 6.31 4.63
C ARG A 70 0.62 5.53 5.15
N LEU A 71 0.09 4.59 4.39
CA LEU A 71 -1.09 3.80 4.79
C LEU A 71 -0.81 2.93 6.02
N LEU A 72 0.41 2.38 6.14
CA LEU A 72 0.85 1.63 7.32
C LEU A 72 0.92 2.52 8.58
N GLU A 73 1.41 3.76 8.43
CA GLU A 73 1.46 4.76 9.51
C GLU A 73 0.05 5.21 9.94
N GLU A 74 -0.84 5.47 8.98
CA GLU A 74 -2.25 5.80 9.23
C GLU A 74 -2.96 4.66 9.99
N MET A 75 -2.77 3.40 9.56
CA MET A 75 -3.27 2.23 10.29
C MET A 75 -2.74 2.14 11.72
N GLN A 76 -1.45 2.40 11.92
CA GLN A 76 -0.83 2.37 13.26
C GLN A 76 -1.39 3.47 14.17
N THR A 77 -1.72 4.63 13.60
CA THR A 77 -2.31 5.76 14.31
C THR A 77 -3.71 5.39 14.79
N ILE A 78 -4.57 4.91 13.88
CA ILE A 78 -5.93 4.48 14.21
C ILE A 78 -5.92 3.31 15.21
N ASP A 79 -5.04 2.32 15.04
CA ASP A 79 -4.88 1.22 16.00
C ASP A 79 -4.56 1.74 17.42
N SER A 80 -3.72 2.77 17.52
CA SER A 80 -3.32 3.38 18.78
C SER A 80 -4.47 4.17 19.43
N GLU A 81 -5.23 4.91 18.65
CA GLU A 81 -6.42 5.65 19.10
C GLU A 81 -7.53 4.71 19.57
N VAL A 82 -7.79 3.65 18.81
CA VAL A 82 -8.74 2.60 19.18
C VAL A 82 -8.33 1.93 20.49
N ALA A 83 -7.06 1.58 20.65
CA ALA A 83 -6.54 0.98 21.89
C ALA A 83 -6.67 1.93 23.09
N ALA A 84 -6.44 3.23 22.90
CA ALA A 84 -6.67 4.24 23.93
C ALA A 84 -8.17 4.34 24.27
N GLY A 85 -9.05 4.39 23.27
CA GLY A 85 -10.50 4.46 23.45
C GLY A 85 -11.07 3.27 24.22
N VAL A 86 -10.52 2.06 24.03
CA VAL A 86 -10.87 0.87 24.84
C VAL A 86 -10.51 1.04 26.32
N ARG A 87 -9.35 1.65 26.63
CA ARG A 87 -8.93 1.89 28.03
C ARG A 87 -9.82 2.89 28.76
N PHE A 88 -10.45 3.82 28.04
CA PHE A 88 -11.31 4.87 28.61
C PHE A 88 -12.82 4.67 28.36
N ASP A 89 -13.23 3.45 27.94
CA ASP A 89 -14.62 3.06 27.59
C ASP A 89 -15.28 3.96 26.50
N HIS A 90 -14.46 4.70 25.75
CA HIS A 90 -14.80 5.57 24.60
C HIS A 90 -14.34 4.91 23.29
N VAL A 91 -14.87 3.73 23.02
CA VAL A 91 -14.56 2.98 21.80
C VAL A 91 -15.34 3.54 20.61
N LEU A 92 -14.61 3.93 19.55
CA LEU A 92 -15.13 4.40 18.26
C LEU A 92 -16.03 5.62 18.38
N ASP A 93 -15.45 6.75 18.81
CA ASP A 93 -16.12 8.04 18.67
C ASP A 93 -16.31 8.40 17.19
N THR A 94 -17.05 9.50 16.93
CA THR A 94 -17.36 9.91 15.56
C THR A 94 -16.11 10.17 14.73
N GLY A 95 -15.04 10.68 15.34
CA GLY A 95 -13.75 10.94 14.68
C GLY A 95 -13.08 9.66 14.21
N THR A 96 -12.85 8.72 15.14
CA THR A 96 -12.23 7.41 14.83
C THR A 96 -12.98 6.66 13.72
N ARG A 97 -14.31 6.80 13.66
CA ARG A 97 -15.13 6.21 12.59
C ARG A 97 -14.92 6.87 11.24
N GLN A 98 -14.77 8.19 11.19
CA GLN A 98 -14.47 8.93 9.97
C GLN A 98 -13.08 8.58 9.45
N ASP A 99 -12.09 8.51 10.34
CA ASP A 99 -10.71 8.14 9.99
C ASP A 99 -10.65 6.71 9.43
N HIS A 100 -11.36 5.77 10.03
CA HIS A 100 -11.47 4.41 9.50
C HIS A 100 -12.18 4.36 8.14
N GLN A 101 -13.22 5.18 7.92
CA GLN A 101 -13.90 5.25 6.61
C GLN A 101 -12.98 5.85 5.54
N PHE A 102 -12.21 6.87 5.91
CA PHE A 102 -11.21 7.46 5.03
C PHE A 102 -10.14 6.44 4.65
N LEU A 103 -9.53 5.77 5.63
CA LEU A 103 -8.53 4.73 5.40
C LEU A 103 -9.06 3.60 4.49
N ARG A 104 -10.34 3.23 4.65
CA ARG A 104 -10.96 2.25 3.76
C ARG A 104 -11.00 2.73 2.31
N GLY A 105 -11.38 3.99 2.07
CA GLY A 105 -11.38 4.57 0.72
C GLY A 105 -9.99 4.64 0.11
N GLU A 106 -8.98 4.94 0.93
CA GLU A 106 -7.58 4.96 0.51
C GLU A 106 -7.08 3.55 0.16
N MET A 107 -7.43 2.53 0.95
CA MET A 107 -7.10 1.13 0.65
C MET A 107 -7.79 0.62 -0.62
N ASP A 108 -9.07 0.98 -0.84
CA ASP A 108 -9.79 0.61 -2.05
C ASP A 108 -9.15 1.24 -3.30
N SER A 109 -8.75 2.51 -3.22
CA SER A 109 -8.03 3.21 -4.29
C SER A 109 -6.66 2.58 -4.55
N PHE A 110 -5.89 2.35 -3.48
CA PHE A 110 -4.59 1.67 -3.56
C PHE A 110 -4.71 0.31 -4.27
N HIS A 111 -5.72 -0.51 -3.93
CA HIS A 111 -5.91 -1.81 -4.58
C HIS A 111 -6.19 -1.72 -6.08
N ALA A 112 -7.00 -0.75 -6.50
CA ALA A 112 -7.30 -0.53 -7.91
C ALA A 112 -6.06 -0.08 -8.69
N ASP A 113 -5.37 0.93 -8.16
CA ASP A 113 -4.19 1.53 -8.79
C ASP A 113 -3.03 0.53 -8.84
N PHE A 114 -2.77 -0.17 -7.72
CA PHE A 114 -1.68 -1.14 -7.65
C PHE A 114 -1.91 -2.35 -8.55
N ARG A 115 -3.17 -2.79 -8.72
CA ARG A 115 -3.49 -3.86 -9.69
C ARG A 115 -3.21 -3.42 -11.12
N THR A 116 -3.57 -2.19 -11.47
CA THR A 116 -3.34 -1.63 -12.80
C THR A 116 -1.84 -1.52 -13.07
N PHE A 117 -1.10 -0.92 -12.14
CA PHE A 117 0.35 -0.83 -12.18
C PHE A 117 1.02 -2.19 -12.38
N LYS A 118 0.59 -3.24 -11.66
CA LYS A 118 1.16 -4.58 -11.82
C LYS A 118 0.98 -5.18 -13.21
N ALA A 119 -0.11 -4.85 -13.89
CA ALA A 119 -0.32 -5.28 -15.27
C ALA A 119 0.61 -4.49 -16.21
N GLU A 120 0.71 -3.18 -16.00
CA GLU A 120 1.55 -2.27 -16.80
C GLU A 120 3.03 -2.61 -16.70
N ILE A 121 3.58 -2.69 -15.49
CA ILE A 121 5.01 -2.97 -15.29
C ILE A 121 5.42 -4.35 -15.82
N ARG A 122 4.53 -5.35 -15.72
CA ARG A 122 4.78 -6.67 -16.30
C ARG A 122 4.87 -6.60 -17.82
N ASN A 123 3.94 -5.89 -18.46
CA ASN A 123 3.95 -5.73 -19.91
C ASN A 123 5.19 -4.93 -20.36
N TYR A 124 5.58 -3.91 -19.58
CA TYR A 124 6.77 -3.13 -19.84
C TYR A 124 8.03 -4.00 -19.80
N ILE A 125 8.19 -4.85 -18.78
CA ILE A 125 9.35 -5.74 -18.62
C ILE A 125 9.42 -6.75 -19.75
N VAL A 126 8.30 -7.36 -20.13
CA VAL A 126 8.23 -8.34 -21.24
C VAL A 126 8.58 -7.69 -22.59
N ALA A 127 8.32 -6.40 -22.76
CA ALA A 127 8.66 -5.68 -23.98
C ALA A 127 10.15 -5.29 -24.07
N GLN A 128 10.93 -5.45 -22.99
CA GLN A 128 12.35 -5.12 -23.01
C GLN A 128 13.16 -6.16 -23.79
N PRO A 129 14.19 -5.74 -24.55
CA PRO A 129 14.96 -6.60 -25.45
C PRO A 129 15.77 -7.72 -24.77
N THR A 130 15.75 -7.79 -23.44
CA THR A 130 16.41 -8.82 -22.63
C THR A 130 15.54 -10.04 -22.34
N PHE A 131 14.23 -10.00 -22.68
CA PHE A 131 13.28 -11.11 -22.55
C PHE A 131 12.82 -11.67 -23.91
#